data_AF-J1A3K3-F1
#
_entry.id   AF-J1A3K3-F1
#
_cell.length_a   1.000
_cell.length_b   1.000
_cell.length_c   1.000
_cell.angle_alpha   90.00
_cell.angle_beta   90.00
_cell.angle_gamma   90.00
#
_symmetry.space_group_name_H-M   'P 1'
#
loop_
_entity.id
_entity.type
_entity.pdbx_description
1 polymer ?
#
loop_
_entity_poly.entity_id
_entity_poly.type
_entity_poly.pdbx_seq_one_letter_code
_entity_poly.pdbx_strand_id
1 'polypeptide(L)'
;MWTKQKRRSIKVRFILPLMTVGVLSYFSYHIYHGEYGLYSRSEVNQQISELENELHKIEAEREFIEKRISLLRNGHIEKDMLDEYVRKNLNFSKPNELTILMP
;
A
#
# COMPACT_ATOMS: atom_id res chain seq x y z
N MET A 1 48.94 -52.85 32.93
CA MET A 1 47.77 -52.06 32.49
C MET A 1 48.23 -50.65 32.12
N TRP A 2 48.16 -50.28 30.84
CA TRP A 2 48.58 -48.95 30.37
C TRP A 2 47.37 -48.01 30.44
N THR A 3 47.34 -47.06 31.37
CA THR A 3 46.33 -45.99 31.39
C THR A 3 46.92 -44.75 30.70
N LYS A 4 46.48 -44.47 29.48
CA LYS A 4 46.83 -43.23 28.77
C LYS A 4 46.07 -42.05 29.38
N GLN A 5 46.66 -41.39 30.38
CA GLN A 5 46.09 -40.17 30.93
C GLN A 5 46.38 -38.98 30.00
N LYS A 6 45.40 -38.62 29.17
CA LYS A 6 45.48 -37.45 28.29
C LYS A 6 45.34 -36.19 29.15
N ARG A 7 46.42 -35.43 29.34
CA ARG A 7 46.36 -34.10 29.98
C ARG A 7 45.42 -33.21 29.16
N ARG A 8 44.25 -32.87 29.72
CA ARG A 8 43.31 -31.95 29.08
C ARG A 8 43.96 -30.57 29.04
N SER A 9 44.32 -30.11 27.83
CA SER A 9 44.89 -28.79 27.62
C SER A 9 43.84 -27.70 27.85
N ILE A 10 44.14 -26.75 28.73
CA ILE A 10 43.25 -25.61 29.06
C ILE A 10 42.86 -24.80 27.82
N LYS A 11 43.72 -24.79 26.78
CA LYS A 11 43.49 -24.08 25.51
C LYS A 11 42.24 -24.57 24.79
N VAL A 12 41.92 -25.87 24.87
CA VAL A 12 40.72 -26.46 24.25
C VAL A 12 39.43 -25.91 24.88
N ARG A 13 39.49 -25.45 26.14
CA ARG A 13 38.34 -24.87 26.84
C ARG A 13 37.95 -23.49 26.31
N PHE A 14 38.87 -22.78 25.67
CA PHE A 14 38.63 -21.44 25.10
C PHE A 14 38.19 -21.46 23.63
N ILE A 15 38.32 -22.60 22.94
CA ILE A 15 37.90 -22.74 21.54
C ILE A 15 36.39 -22.51 21.40
N LEU A 16 35.59 -23.14 22.26
CA LEU A 16 34.14 -23.02 22.20
C LEU A 16 33.66 -21.58 22.46
N PRO A 17 34.08 -20.88 23.54
CA PRO A 17 33.73 -19.47 23.74
C PRO A 17 34.14 -18.57 22.57
N LEU A 18 35.34 -18.76 22.01
CA LEU A 18 35.82 -17.93 20.91
C LEU A 18 34.98 -18.12 19.65
N MET A 19 34.62 -19.37 19.33
CA MET A 19 33.69 -19.67 18.25
C MET A 19 32.31 -19.06 18.49
N THR A 20 31.79 -19.14 19.73
CA THR A 20 30.51 -18.53 20.09
C THR A 20 30.52 -17.02 19.87
N VAL A 21 31.59 -16.32 20.28
CA VAL A 21 31.73 -14.87 20.05
C VAL A 21 31.76 -14.56 18.55
N GLY A 22 32.46 -15.37 17.74
CA GLY A 22 32.48 -15.19 16.28
C GLY A 22 31.09 -15.34 15.65
N VAL A 23 30.35 -16.39 16.04
CA VAL A 23 28.98 -16.64 15.58
C VAL A 23 28.04 -15.51 15.99
N LEU A 24 28.08 -15.09 17.26
CA LEU A 24 27.26 -13.99 17.76
C LEU A 24 27.57 -12.67 17.05
N SER A 25 28.84 -12.40 16.76
CA SER A 25 29.26 -11.20 16.03
C SER A 25 28.71 -11.19 14.61
N TYR A 26 28.77 -12.33 13.91
CA TYR A 26 28.19 -12.47 12.57
C TYR A 26 26.69 -12.24 12.57
N PHE A 27 25.94 -12.88 13.47
CA PHE A 27 24.51 -12.67 13.58
C PHE A 27 24.16 -11.23 13.97
N SER A 28 24.91 -10.63 14.89
CA SER A 28 24.72 -9.23 15.29
C SER A 28 24.88 -8.29 14.10
N TYR A 29 25.93 -8.48 13.28
CA TYR A 29 26.14 -7.69 12.08
C TYR A 29 24.98 -7.84 11.08
N HIS A 30 24.51 -9.07 10.86
CA HIS A 30 23.40 -9.36 9.95
C HIS A 30 22.04 -8.87 10.45
N ILE A 31 21.83 -8.66 11.76
CA ILE A 31 20.61 -8.03 12.27
C ILE A 31 20.51 -6.56 11.83
N TYR A 32 21.64 -5.86 11.69
CA TYR A 32 21.67 -4.47 11.24
C TYR A 32 21.70 -4.33 9.71
N HIS A 33 22.50 -5.15 9.02
CA HIS A 33 22.77 -5.02 7.58
C HIS A 33 22.07 -6.07 6.70
N GLY A 34 21.37 -7.03 7.28
CA GLY A 34 20.68 -8.07 6.51
C GLY A 34 19.43 -7.52 5.83
N GLU A 35 19.00 -8.19 4.75
CA GLU A 35 17.78 -7.83 4.02
C GLU A 35 16.50 -7.92 4.86
N TYR A 36 16.52 -8.68 5.96
CA TYR A 36 15.44 -8.76 6.96
C TYR A 36 15.80 -8.05 8.27
N GLY A 37 16.86 -7.23 8.25
CA GLY A 37 17.35 -6.50 9.41
C GLY A 37 16.39 -5.42 9.85
N LEU A 38 16.67 -4.80 11.00
CA LEU A 38 15.81 -3.76 11.58
C LEU A 38 15.56 -2.59 10.62
N TYR A 39 16.51 -2.32 9.72
CA TYR A 39 16.45 -1.21 8.77
C TYR A 39 15.49 -1.48 7.60
N SER A 40 15.40 -2.72 7.10
CA SER A 40 14.55 -3.03 5.94
C SER A 40 13.06 -2.96 6.27
N ARG A 41 12.69 -3.16 7.54
CA ARG A 41 11.30 -2.99 7.99
C ARG A 41 10.80 -1.56 7.80
N SER A 42 11.66 -0.56 7.98
CA SER A 42 11.25 0.84 7.82
C SER A 42 10.93 1.17 6.37
N GLU A 43 11.78 0.75 5.44
CA GLU A 43 11.61 1.02 4.01
C GLU A 43 10.39 0.28 3.45
N VAL A 44 10.21 -0.99 3.82
CA VAL A 44 9.04 -1.77 3.41
C VAL A 44 7.75 -1.18 4.00
N ASN A 45 7.75 -0.78 5.27
CA ASN A 45 6.56 -0.13 5.86
C ASN A 45 6.25 1.21 5.20
N GLN A 46 7.26 1.97 4.80
CA GLN A 46 7.07 3.21 4.05
C GLN A 46 6.44 2.93 2.69
N GLN A 47 6.96 1.94 1.94
CA GLN A 47 6.39 1.53 0.66
C GLN A 47 4.94 1.05 0.79
N ILE A 48 4.64 0.28 1.85
CA ILE A 48 3.27 -0.15 2.14
C ILE A 48 2.37 1.07 2.36
N SER A 49 2.80 2.03 3.17
CA SER A 49 2.01 3.24 3.44
C SER A 49 1.81 4.09 2.18
N GLU A 50 2.82 4.20 1.32
CA GLU A 50 2.72 4.90 0.04
C GLU A 50 1.70 4.22 -0.89
N LEU A 51 1.76 2.89 -1.02
CA LEU A 51 0.83 2.10 -1.82
C LEU A 51 -0.61 2.15 -1.28
N GLU A 52 -0.79 2.11 0.04
CA GLU A 52 -2.10 2.25 0.67
C GLU A 52 -2.72 3.63 0.37
N ASN A 53 -1.93 4.69 0.44
CA ASN A 53 -2.40 6.04 0.09
C ASN A 53 -2.80 6.14 -1.39
N GLU A 54 -2.02 5.55 -2.29
CA GLU A 54 -2.35 5.50 -3.73
C GLU A 54 -3.65 4.71 -3.98
N LEU A 55 -3.80 3.56 -3.33
CA LEU A 55 -5.01 2.75 -3.41
C LEU A 55 -6.24 3.52 -2.93
N HIS A 56 -6.17 4.16 -1.77
CA HIS A 56 -7.25 4.98 -1.23
C HIS A 56 -7.66 6.11 -2.20
N LYS A 57 -6.69 6.74 -2.86
CA LYS A 57 -6.97 7.80 -3.85
C LYS A 57 -7.72 7.23 -5.06
N ILE A 58 -7.24 6.12 -5.61
CA ILE A 58 -7.85 5.49 -6.79
C ILE A 58 -9.25 4.95 -6.46
N GLU A 59 -9.44 4.38 -5.28
CA GLU A 59 -10.75 3.91 -4.81
C GLU A 59 -11.74 5.06 -4.68
N ALA A 60 -11.33 6.20 -4.13
CA ALA A 60 -12.18 7.39 -4.04
C ALA A 60 -12.57 7.92 -5.43
N GLU A 61 -11.64 7.95 -6.38
CA GLU A 61 -11.93 8.32 -7.78
C GLU A 61 -12.90 7.35 -8.43
N ARG A 62 -12.70 6.04 -8.22
CA ARG A 62 -13.59 4.99 -8.72
C ARG A 62 -14.99 5.14 -8.14
N GLU A 63 -15.13 5.33 -6.84
CA GLU A 63 -16.42 5.48 -6.16
C GLU A 63 -17.16 6.73 -6.67
N PHE A 64 -16.45 7.85 -6.86
CA PHE A 64 -17.02 9.06 -7.43
C PHE A 64 -17.58 8.82 -8.84
N ILE A 65 -16.82 8.12 -9.69
CA ILE A 65 -17.25 7.78 -11.06
C ILE A 65 -18.42 6.78 -11.01
N GLU A 66 -18.36 5.76 -10.17
CA GLU A 66 -19.43 4.77 -10.01
C GLU A 66 -20.74 5.42 -9.55
N LYS A 67 -20.68 6.39 -8.64
CA LYS A 67 -21.84 7.19 -8.23
C LYS A 67 -22.39 8.02 -9.38
N ARG A 68 -21.53 8.61 -10.21
CA ARG A 68 -21.97 9.35 -11.40
C ARG A 68 -22.58 8.43 -12.45
N ILE A 69 -22.01 7.24 -12.64
CA ILE A 69 -22.54 6.22 -13.54
C ILE A 69 -23.86 5.66 -13.00
N SER A 70 -24.01 5.45 -11.69
CA SER A 70 -25.27 4.92 -11.13
C SER A 70 -26.43 5.89 -11.32
N LEU A 71 -26.19 7.21 -11.25
CA LEU A 71 -27.17 8.23 -11.63
C LEU A 71 -27.56 8.16 -13.12
N LEU A 72 -26.66 7.69 -13.99
CA LEU A 72 -26.93 7.51 -15.43
C LEU A 72 -27.47 6.11 -15.76
N ARG A 73 -27.22 5.13 -14.90
CA ARG A 73 -27.44 3.69 -15.11
C ARG A 73 -28.48 3.17 -14.12
N ASN A 74 -29.66 3.77 -14.15
CA ASN A 74 -30.89 3.03 -13.91
C ASN A 74 -31.68 3.10 -15.22
N GLY A 75 -32.28 1.98 -15.65
CA GLY A 75 -32.85 1.74 -16.99
C GLY A 75 -34.01 2.64 -17.45
N HIS A 76 -34.13 3.83 -16.90
CA HIS A 76 -34.81 5.00 -17.43
C HIS A 76 -33.89 6.19 -17.10
N ILE A 77 -33.37 6.88 -18.12
CA ILE A 77 -32.86 8.24 -17.90
C ILE A 77 -34.01 8.99 -17.23
N GLU A 78 -33.76 9.51 -16.03
CA GLU A 78 -34.77 10.27 -15.30
C GLU A 78 -35.18 11.46 -16.19
N LYS A 79 -36.47 11.54 -16.53
CA LYS A 79 -36.99 12.46 -17.54
C LYS A 79 -36.57 13.90 -17.28
N ASP A 80 -36.44 14.28 -16.02
CA ASP A 80 -36.04 15.61 -15.58
C ASP A 80 -34.55 15.89 -15.85
N MET A 81 -33.66 14.90 -15.66
CA MET A 81 -32.26 15.03 -16.03
C MET A 81 -32.07 15.15 -17.55
N LEU A 82 -32.88 14.45 -18.34
CA LEU A 82 -32.88 14.60 -19.81
C LEU A 82 -33.38 15.99 -20.22
N ASP A 83 -34.46 16.46 -19.60
CA ASP A 83 -35.05 17.79 -19.87
C ASP A 83 -34.07 18.91 -19.51
N GLU A 84 -33.32 18.79 -18.40
CA GLU A 84 -32.22 19.71 -18.05
C GLU A 84 -31.10 19.69 -19.08
N TYR A 85 -30.62 18.50 -19.46
CA TYR A 85 -29.50 18.38 -20.41
C TYR A 85 -29.86 18.97 -21.78
N VAL A 86 -31.08 18.71 -22.25
CA VAL A 86 -31.61 19.20 -23.52
C VAL A 86 -31.83 20.72 -23.48
N ARG A 87 -32.36 21.27 -22.38
CA ARG A 87 -32.46 22.72 -22.20
C ARG A 87 -31.10 23.41 -22.20
N LYS A 88 -30.13 22.84 -21.46
CA LYS A 88 -28.81 23.44 -21.26
C LYS A 88 -27.92 23.37 -22.51
N ASN A 89 -27.96 22.27 -23.26
CA ASN A 89 -27.02 22.05 -24.37
C ASN A 89 -27.65 22.30 -25.75
N LEU A 90 -28.96 22.16 -25.90
CA LEU A 90 -29.64 22.28 -27.20
C LEU A 90 -30.53 23.54 -27.30
N ASN A 91 -30.52 24.41 -26.28
CA ASN A 91 -31.41 25.58 -26.19
C ASN A 91 -32.88 25.23 -26.46
N PHE A 92 -33.29 24.02 -26.07
CA PHE A 92 -34.61 23.49 -26.35
C PHE A 92 -35.61 24.02 -25.32
N SER A 93 -36.68 24.67 -25.76
CA SER A 93 -37.81 25.10 -24.94
C SER A 93 -39.11 24.56 -25.53
N LYS A 94 -40.06 24.16 -24.67
CA LYS A 94 -41.38 23.67 -25.14
C LYS A 94 -42.23 24.84 -25.70
N PRO A 95 -43.22 24.58 -26.58
CA PRO A 95 -44.04 25.63 -27.20
C PRO A 95 -44.76 26.57 -26.23
N ASN A 96 -44.97 26.15 -24.97
CA ASN A 96 -45.65 26.91 -23.93
C ASN A 96 -44.69 27.40 -22.82
N GLU A 97 -43.37 27.42 -23.05
CA GLU A 97 -42.37 27.87 -22.08
C GLU A 97 -41.81 29.26 -22.44
N LEU A 98 -41.61 30.11 -21.44
CA LEU A 98 -41.03 31.45 -21.60
C LEU A 98 -39.51 31.37 -21.46
N THR A 99 -38.77 31.63 -22.54
CA THR A 99 -37.30 31.74 -22.51
C THR A 99 -36.89 33.19 -22.26
N ILE A 100 -36.17 33.45 -21.15
CA ILE A 100 -35.59 34.76 -20.85
C ILE A 100 -34.11 34.71 -21.21
N LEU A 101 -33.71 35.44 -22.25
CA LEU A 101 -32.30 35.63 -22.61
C LEU A 101 -31.75 36.80 -21.78
N MET A 102 -30.80 36.51 -20.89
CA MET A 102 -30.07 37.56 -20.17
C MET A 102 -28.98 38.15 -21.08
N PRO A 103 -28.74 39.47 -21.05
CA PRO A 103 -27.73 40.16 -21.86
C PRO A 103 -26.29 39.80 -21.49
#